data_AF-A0A2W6DCQ3-F1
#
_entry.id   AF-A0A2W6DCQ3-F1
#
_cell.length_a   1.000
_cell.length_b   1.000
_cell.length_c   1.000
_cell.angle_alpha   90.00
_cell.angle_beta   90.00
_cell.angle_gamma   90.00
#
_symmetry.space_group_name_H-M   'P 1'
#
loop_
_entity.id
_entity.type
_entity.pdbx_description
1 polymer ?
#
loop_
_entity_poly.entity_id
_entity_poly.type
_entity_poly.pdbx_seq_one_letter_code
_entity_poly.pdbx_strand_id
1 'polypeptide(L)'
;MWVTFTLTRLDRLHARVDAAQAALDAQLVRRAAALLHVAESPDSGAAAEHRTYYETVARAALDFDAAERPGAENAVGRALTDLAEREPDLHSDAAAELGEAAARVQIARRFYNDAVRDTRTLRARRMPRLLHLAGRRAMPQFFDIDDTLPVHPPAPTVTTPEFDDLSMDRALDPAKDVS
;
A
#
# COMPACT_ATOMS: atom_id res chain seq x y z
N MET A 1 -3.19 45.43 7.24
CA MET A 1 -3.95 44.31 7.85
C MET A 1 -3.99 43.03 6.99
N TRP A 2 -3.30 42.95 5.84
CA TRP A 2 -3.32 41.74 4.98
C TRP A 2 -2.18 40.75 5.28
N VAL A 3 -1.01 41.26 5.69
CA VAL A 3 0.21 40.47 5.98
C VAL A 3 0.02 39.52 7.17
N THR A 4 -0.63 39.98 8.24
CA THR A 4 -0.91 39.18 9.44
C THR A 4 -1.82 37.98 9.15
N PHE A 5 -2.89 38.17 8.36
CA PHE A 5 -3.78 37.09 7.94
C PHE A 5 -3.07 36.01 7.12
N THR A 6 -2.19 36.40 6.20
CA THR A 6 -1.38 35.45 5.42
C THR A 6 -0.39 34.66 6.27
N LEU A 7 0.22 35.28 7.28
CA LEU A 7 1.15 34.61 8.20
C LEU A 7 0.43 33.55 9.03
N THR A 8 -0.69 33.90 9.68
CA THR A 8 -1.49 32.96 10.48
C THR A 8 -2.00 31.76 9.66
N ARG A 9 -2.33 31.99 8.38
CA ARG A 9 -2.77 30.92 7.47
C ARG A 9 -1.62 29.96 7.12
N LEU A 10 -0.42 30.49 6.90
CA LEU A 10 0.77 29.68 6.61
C LEU A 10 1.17 28.84 7.84
N ASP A 11 1.18 29.44 9.03
CA ASP A 11 1.51 28.76 10.28
C ASP A 11 0.57 27.59 10.57
N ARG A 12 -0.74 27.78 10.35
CA ARG A 12 -1.73 26.71 10.48
C ARG A 12 -1.52 25.56 9.50
N LEU A 13 -1.09 25.85 8.27
CA LEU A 13 -0.79 24.80 7.28
C LEU A 13 0.48 24.04 7.65
N HIS A 14 1.53 24.74 8.09
CA HIS A 14 2.74 24.09 8.58
C HIS A 14 2.45 23.21 9.80
N ALA A 15 1.71 23.72 10.79
CA ALA A 15 1.28 22.93 11.94
C ALA A 15 0.45 21.70 11.54
N ARG A 16 -0.41 21.82 10.52
CA ARG A 16 -1.19 20.68 10.01
C ARG A 16 -0.32 19.65 9.31
N VAL A 17 0.69 20.06 8.55
CA VAL A 17 1.66 19.13 7.94
C VAL A 17 2.49 18.43 9.01
N ASP A 18 3.01 19.17 9.99
CA ASP A 18 3.81 18.59 11.08
C ASP A 18 2.96 17.59 11.90
N ALA A 19 1.69 17.92 12.19
CA ALA A 19 0.77 17.01 12.86
C ALA A 19 0.43 15.76 12.03
N ALA A 20 0.19 15.92 10.72
CA ALA A 20 -0.08 14.79 9.83
C ALA A 20 1.14 13.88 9.66
N GLN A 21 2.35 14.46 9.64
CA GLN A 21 3.60 13.71 9.62
C GLN A 21 3.77 12.87 10.88
N ALA A 22 3.60 13.47 12.07
CA ALA A 22 3.69 12.75 13.33
C ALA A 22 2.64 11.62 13.44
N ALA A 23 1.43 11.85 12.93
CA ALA A 23 0.39 10.83 12.88
C ALA A 23 0.76 9.67 11.94
N LEU A 24 1.34 9.96 10.77
CA LEU A 24 1.84 8.95 9.84
C LEU A 24 2.96 8.13 10.48
N ASP A 25 3.98 8.79 11.04
CA ASP A 25 5.09 8.12 11.74
C ASP A 25 4.60 7.16 12.81
N ALA A 26 3.62 7.58 13.62
CA ALA A 26 3.05 6.72 14.65
C ALA A 26 2.33 5.47 14.08
N GLN A 27 1.68 5.57 12.91
CA GLN A 27 1.06 4.41 12.27
C GLN A 27 2.09 3.46 11.67
N LEU A 28 3.18 4.00 11.11
CA LEU A 28 4.26 3.20 10.56
C LEU A 28 4.95 2.36 11.66
N VAL A 29 5.26 2.98 12.81
CA VAL A 29 5.78 2.29 13.98
C VAL A 29 4.83 1.19 14.46
N ARG A 30 3.52 1.46 14.55
CA ARG A 30 2.52 0.44 14.93
C ARG A 30 2.50 -0.74 13.96
N ARG A 31 2.61 -0.48 12.66
CA ARG A 31 2.64 -1.54 11.65
C ARG A 31 3.91 -2.40 11.75
N ALA A 32 5.07 -1.77 11.95
CA ALA A 32 6.31 -2.50 12.19
C ALA A 32 6.24 -3.34 13.48
N ALA A 33 5.67 -2.79 14.55
CA ALA A 33 5.46 -3.52 15.80
C ALA A 33 4.50 -4.71 15.63
N ALA A 34 3.43 -4.58 14.86
CA ALA A 34 2.52 -5.69 14.56
C ALA A 34 3.22 -6.79 13.73
N LEU A 35 4.05 -6.42 12.74
CA LEU A 35 4.87 -7.38 12.01
C LEU A 35 5.87 -8.11 12.94
N LEU A 36 6.51 -7.38 13.85
CA LEU A 36 7.39 -7.97 14.86
C LEU A 36 6.64 -8.94 15.76
N HIS A 37 5.44 -8.57 16.23
CA HIS A 37 4.61 -9.43 17.05
C HIS A 37 4.27 -10.75 16.34
N VAL A 38 3.92 -10.71 15.05
CA VAL A 38 3.68 -11.90 14.23
C VAL A 38 4.94 -12.76 14.08
N ALA A 39 6.11 -12.13 13.92
CA ALA A 39 7.38 -12.84 13.79
C ALA A 39 7.83 -13.51 15.09
N GLU A 40 7.60 -12.87 16.25
CA GLU A 40 7.99 -13.39 17.57
C GLU A 40 6.97 -14.37 18.15
N SER A 41 5.69 -14.24 17.79
CA SER A 41 4.63 -15.09 18.33
C SER A 41 4.71 -16.51 17.74
N PRO A 42 4.88 -17.55 18.57
CA PRO A 42 4.90 -18.93 18.09
C PRO A 42 3.57 -19.37 17.51
N ASP A 43 2.48 -18.76 17.97
CA ASP A 43 1.11 -19.06 17.62
C ASP A 43 0.56 -18.14 16.52
N SER A 44 1.41 -17.37 15.83
CA SER A 44 0.95 -16.50 14.73
C SER A 44 0.50 -17.26 13.49
N GLY A 45 0.89 -18.53 13.35
CA GLY A 45 0.68 -19.34 12.16
C GLY A 45 1.73 -19.13 11.06
N ALA A 46 2.62 -18.14 11.19
CA ALA A 46 3.72 -17.94 10.24
C ALA A 46 4.78 -19.05 10.37
N ALA A 47 5.28 -19.56 9.24
CA ALA A 47 6.33 -20.58 9.21
C ALA A 47 7.62 -20.12 9.90
N ALA A 48 8.23 -21.01 10.68
CA ALA A 48 9.43 -20.70 11.48
C ALA A 48 10.62 -20.22 10.63
N GLU A 49 10.74 -20.72 9.40
CA GLU A 49 11.80 -20.34 8.45
C GLU A 49 11.71 -18.88 7.98
N HIS A 50 10.50 -18.32 7.90
CA HIS A 50 10.29 -16.93 7.46
C HIS A 50 10.30 -15.92 8.61
N ARG A 51 10.07 -16.36 9.86
CA ARG A 51 10.00 -15.48 11.03
C ARG A 51 11.24 -14.61 11.21
N THR A 52 12.44 -15.17 11.06
CA THR A 52 13.70 -14.41 11.19
C THR A 52 13.81 -13.27 10.18
N TYR A 53 13.30 -13.48 8.95
CA TYR A 53 13.24 -12.42 7.94
C TYR A 53 12.31 -11.28 8.39
N TYR A 54 11.08 -11.61 8.80
CA TYR A 54 10.09 -10.61 9.23
C TYR A 54 10.54 -9.84 10.48
N GLU A 55 11.14 -10.55 11.45
CA GLU A 55 11.71 -9.97 12.67
C GLU A 55 12.82 -8.97 12.33
N THR A 56 13.72 -9.33 11.42
CA THR A 56 14.83 -8.46 10.98
C THR A 56 14.28 -7.19 10.31
N VAL A 57 13.32 -7.34 9.39
CA VAL A 57 12.70 -6.20 8.69
C VAL A 57 11.96 -5.28 9.67
N ALA A 58 11.21 -5.86 10.60
CA ALA A 58 10.43 -5.11 11.57
C ALA A 58 11.32 -4.34 12.56
N ARG A 59 12.37 -4.98 13.12
CA ARG A 59 13.32 -4.30 14.00
C ARG A 59 14.07 -3.19 13.31
N ALA A 60 14.53 -3.43 12.08
CA ALA A 60 15.16 -2.38 11.29
C ALA A 60 14.24 -1.16 11.16
N ALA A 61 12.96 -1.34 10.83
CA ALA A 61 12.01 -0.24 10.74
C ALA A 61 11.74 0.51 12.06
N LEU A 62 11.87 -0.17 13.21
CA LEU A 62 11.73 0.46 14.53
C LEU A 62 12.98 1.25 14.96
N ASP A 63 14.16 0.84 14.50
CA ASP A 63 15.44 1.45 14.89
C ASP A 63 15.84 2.67 14.03
N PHE A 64 15.30 2.82 12.81
CA PHE A 64 15.76 3.84 11.88
C PHE A 64 15.27 5.27 12.16
N ASP A 65 16.23 6.19 12.08
CA ASP A 65 16.01 7.64 12.06
C ASP A 65 15.29 8.10 10.78
N ALA A 66 14.73 9.33 10.82
CA ALA A 66 13.86 9.86 9.77
C ALA A 66 14.45 9.88 8.34
N ALA A 67 15.78 9.80 8.18
CA ALA A 67 16.48 9.80 6.89
C ALA A 67 16.51 8.42 6.20
N GLU A 68 16.53 7.33 6.96
CA GLU A 68 16.60 5.95 6.45
C GLU A 68 15.21 5.28 6.41
N ARG A 69 14.23 5.93 7.05
CA ARG A 69 12.83 5.52 7.15
C ARG A 69 12.16 5.13 5.82
N PRO A 70 12.33 5.84 4.69
CA PRO A 70 11.65 5.45 3.44
C PRO A 70 12.04 4.06 2.93
N GLY A 71 13.31 3.66 3.10
CA GLY A 71 13.79 2.34 2.70
C GLY A 71 13.22 1.24 3.60
N ALA A 72 13.17 1.50 4.91
CA ALA A 72 12.64 0.59 5.90
C ALA A 72 11.12 0.37 5.76
N GLU A 73 10.35 1.43 5.51
CA GLU A 73 8.91 1.30 5.29
C GLU A 73 8.55 0.49 4.04
N ASN A 74 9.35 0.64 2.98
CA ASN A 74 9.19 -0.16 1.78
C ASN A 74 9.56 -1.63 2.02
N ALA A 75 10.54 -1.90 2.90
CA ALA A 75 10.86 -3.27 3.29
C ALA A 75 9.71 -3.89 4.10
N VAL A 76 9.11 -3.18 5.05
CA VAL A 76 7.93 -3.63 5.81
C VAL A 76 6.75 -3.87 4.87
N GLY A 77 6.50 -2.96 3.92
CA GLY A 77 5.43 -3.14 2.93
C GLY A 77 5.61 -4.42 2.12
N ARG A 78 6.82 -4.66 1.60
CA ARG A 78 7.14 -5.91 0.88
C ARG A 78 6.99 -7.14 1.77
N ALA A 79 7.48 -7.09 3.00
CA ALA A 79 7.35 -8.18 3.96
C ALA A 79 5.87 -8.54 4.26
N LEU A 80 4.97 -7.57 4.29
CA LEU A 80 3.54 -7.83 4.48
C LEU A 80 2.89 -8.49 3.26
N THR A 81 3.25 -8.06 2.05
CA THR A 81 2.79 -8.74 0.81
C THR A 81 3.31 -10.16 0.77
N ASP A 82 4.59 -10.34 1.09
CA ASP A 82 5.27 -11.63 1.14
C ASP A 82 4.63 -12.60 2.14
N LEU A 83 4.32 -12.10 3.34
CA LEU A 83 3.60 -12.81 4.39
C LEU A 83 2.21 -13.24 3.91
N ALA A 84 1.45 -12.33 3.27
CA ALA A 84 0.11 -12.64 2.78
C ALA A 84 0.12 -13.70 1.65
N GLU A 85 1.19 -13.78 0.86
CA GLU A 85 1.33 -14.77 -0.22
C GLU A 85 1.81 -16.13 0.29
N ARG A 86 2.75 -16.15 1.25
CA ARG A 86 3.42 -17.38 1.72
C ARG A 86 2.74 -18.05 2.89
N GLU A 87 1.97 -17.32 3.66
CA GLU A 87 1.36 -17.80 4.91
C GLU A 87 -0.17 -17.72 4.82
N PRO A 88 -0.84 -18.53 3.97
CA PRO A 88 -2.30 -18.50 3.84
C PRO A 88 -3.02 -18.96 5.13
N ASP A 89 -2.32 -19.71 5.98
CA ASP A 89 -2.82 -20.26 7.24
C ASP A 89 -2.50 -19.38 8.47
N LEU A 90 -2.19 -18.10 8.25
CA LEU A 90 -1.95 -17.14 9.33
C LEU A 90 -3.18 -17.06 10.24
N HIS A 91 -2.96 -17.04 11.56
CA HIS A 91 -4.07 -16.99 12.50
C HIS A 91 -4.92 -15.73 12.28
N SER A 92 -6.24 -15.87 12.39
CA SER A 92 -7.20 -14.80 12.07
C SER A 92 -6.91 -13.51 12.83
N ASP A 93 -6.48 -13.62 14.08
CA ASP A 93 -6.22 -12.47 14.95
C ASP A 93 -4.97 -11.71 14.50
N ALA A 94 -3.90 -12.43 14.16
CA ALA A 94 -2.68 -11.86 13.62
C ALA A 94 -2.90 -11.22 12.24
N ALA A 95 -3.66 -11.88 11.37
CA ALA A 95 -4.03 -11.34 10.06
C ALA A 95 -4.90 -10.07 10.20
N ALA A 96 -5.85 -10.05 11.13
CA ALA A 96 -6.70 -8.90 11.40
C ALA A 96 -5.90 -7.71 11.94
N GLU A 97 -4.97 -7.94 12.89
CA GLU A 97 -4.11 -6.89 13.45
C GLU A 97 -3.25 -6.24 12.36
N LEU A 98 -2.60 -7.05 11.51
CA LEU A 98 -1.78 -6.56 10.40
C LEU A 98 -2.62 -5.80 9.36
N GLY A 99 -3.78 -6.33 8.99
CA GLY A 99 -4.72 -5.68 8.08
C GLY A 99 -5.19 -4.32 8.60
N GLU A 100 -5.52 -4.24 9.89
CA GLU A 100 -5.91 -2.99 10.53
C GLU A 100 -4.76 -1.97 10.56
N ALA A 101 -3.55 -2.41 10.90
CA ALA A 101 -2.37 -1.54 10.90
C ALA A 101 -2.07 -1.00 9.49
N ALA A 102 -2.15 -1.85 8.45
CA ALA A 102 -1.98 -1.45 7.06
C ALA A 102 -3.04 -0.43 6.62
N ALA A 103 -4.31 -0.66 6.95
CA ALA A 103 -5.40 0.27 6.64
C ALA A 103 -5.18 1.65 7.29
N ARG A 104 -4.78 1.68 8.58
CA ARG A 104 -4.49 2.94 9.29
C ARG A 104 -3.32 3.71 8.67
N VAL A 105 -2.28 3.02 8.20
CA VAL A 105 -1.17 3.66 7.46
C VAL A 105 -1.67 4.30 6.17
N GLN A 106 -2.50 3.61 5.38
CA GLN A 106 -3.05 4.17 4.15
C GLN A 106 -3.88 5.44 4.41
N ILE A 107 -4.70 5.44 5.47
CA ILE A 107 -5.48 6.61 5.87
C ILE A 107 -4.56 7.77 6.28
N ALA A 108 -3.54 7.51 7.11
CA ALA A 108 -2.60 8.54 7.55
C ALA A 108 -1.80 9.14 6.37
N ARG A 109 -1.38 8.31 5.41
CA ARG A 109 -0.70 8.74 4.17
C ARG A 109 -1.57 9.68 3.36
N ARG A 110 -2.88 9.38 3.22
CA ARG A 110 -3.82 10.28 2.53
C ARG A 110 -3.89 11.63 3.22
N PHE A 111 -4.06 11.67 4.54
CA PHE A 111 -4.10 12.92 5.29
C PHE A 111 -2.80 13.74 5.18
N TYR A 112 -1.65 13.09 5.25
CA TYR A 112 -0.36 13.74 5.05
C TYR A 112 -0.24 14.34 3.63
N ASN A 113 -0.60 13.57 2.60
CA ASN A 113 -0.55 14.02 1.21
C ASN A 113 -1.48 15.22 0.96
N ASP A 114 -2.67 15.22 1.56
CA ASP A 114 -3.59 16.34 1.46
C ASP A 114 -3.04 17.59 2.17
N ALA A 115 -2.44 17.44 3.36
CA ALA A 115 -1.79 18.56 4.06
C ALA A 115 -0.61 19.14 3.26
N VAL A 116 0.19 18.29 2.61
CA VAL A 116 1.29 18.70 1.73
C VAL A 116 0.76 19.42 0.48
N ARG A 117 -0.31 18.90 -0.13
CA ARG A 117 -0.96 19.49 -1.31
C ARG A 117 -1.53 20.89 -1.00
N ASP A 118 -2.19 21.05 0.14
CA ASP A 118 -2.71 22.34 0.61
C ASP A 118 -1.58 23.37 0.77
N THR A 119 -0.48 22.94 1.38
CA THR A 119 0.70 23.78 1.62
C THR A 119 1.38 24.20 0.30
N ARG A 120 1.55 23.27 -0.65
CA ARG A 120 2.11 23.54 -1.98
C ARG A 120 1.25 24.48 -2.81
N THR A 121 -0.08 24.29 -2.79
CA THR A 121 -1.03 25.13 -3.53
C THR A 121 -1.00 26.58 -3.03
N LEU A 122 -0.85 26.78 -1.72
CA LEU A 122 -0.68 28.12 -1.14
C LEU A 122 0.68 28.73 -1.52
N ARG A 123 1.76 27.92 -1.50
CA ARG A 123 3.13 28.38 -1.83
C ARG A 123 3.32 28.72 -3.31
N ALA A 124 2.53 28.11 -4.20
CA ALA A 124 2.52 28.38 -5.63
C ALA A 124 1.83 29.70 -6.02
N ARG A 125 0.99 30.27 -5.14
CA ARG A 125 0.44 31.63 -5.34
C ARG A 125 1.57 32.65 -5.20
N ARG A 126 1.59 33.72 -6.02
CA ARG A 126 2.71 34.70 -6.14
C ARG A 126 3.19 35.37 -4.82
N MET A 127 2.45 35.27 -3.72
CA MET A 127 2.64 36.08 -2.51
C MET A 127 3.79 35.69 -1.55
N PRO A 128 4.16 34.40 -1.32
CA PRO A 128 5.29 34.06 -0.46
C PRO A 128 6.65 34.32 -1.10
N ARG A 129 6.71 34.57 -2.42
CA ARG A 129 7.95 34.94 -3.13
C ARG A 129 8.44 36.34 -2.76
N LEU A 130 7.55 37.22 -2.30
CA LEU A 130 7.88 38.60 -1.92
C LEU A 130 8.45 38.71 -0.49
N LEU A 131 8.17 37.74 0.39
CA LEU A 131 8.54 37.80 1.81
C LEU A 131 9.86 37.10 2.15
N HIS A 132 10.61 36.59 1.17
CA HIS A 132 11.91 35.94 1.38
C HIS A 132 11.91 34.89 2.52
N LEU A 133 10.74 34.31 2.83
CA LEU A 133 10.51 33.28 3.85
C LEU A 133 10.79 31.87 3.30
N ALA A 134 11.47 31.77 2.16
CA ALA A 134 12.01 30.52 1.64
C ALA A 134 13.28 30.12 2.43
N GLY A 135 13.15 30.08 3.77
CA GLY A 135 14.15 29.50 4.65
C GLY A 135 14.20 28.00 4.42
N ARG A 136 15.30 27.55 3.80
CA ARG A 136 16.04 26.27 3.92
C ARG A 136 15.33 25.04 4.53
N ARG A 137 14.07 24.73 4.21
CA ARG A 137 13.46 23.42 4.50
C ARG A 137 13.31 22.67 3.18
N ALA A 138 13.94 21.49 3.10
CA ALA A 138 13.92 20.63 1.93
C ALA A 138 12.48 20.34 1.48
N MET A 139 12.27 20.23 0.18
CA MET A 139 10.95 20.03 -0.42
C MET A 139 10.35 18.69 0.08
N PRO A 140 9.09 18.66 0.58
CA PRO A 140 8.43 17.41 0.97
C PRO A 140 8.41 16.46 -0.23
N GLN A 141 9.04 15.29 -0.13
CA GLN A 141 9.07 14.35 -1.23
C GLN A 141 7.73 13.59 -1.27
N PHE A 142 7.24 13.29 -2.47
CA PHE A 142 6.05 12.45 -2.61
C PHE A 142 6.41 11.05 -2.10
N PHE A 143 5.62 10.54 -1.15
CA PHE A 143 5.75 9.18 -0.67
C PHE A 143 4.94 8.25 -1.56
N ASP A 144 5.55 7.93 -2.70
CA ASP A 144 5.05 6.97 -3.67
C ASP A 144 5.42 5.56 -3.17
N ILE A 145 4.51 4.96 -2.39
CA ILE A 145 4.50 3.50 -2.23
C ILE A 145 3.42 3.02 -3.15
N ASP A 146 3.87 2.23 -4.12
CA ASP A 146 3.10 1.45 -5.07
C ASP A 146 2.32 0.36 -4.32
N ASP A 147 1.14 0.71 -3.77
CA ASP A 147 0.21 -0.22 -3.12
C ASP A 147 -0.86 -0.69 -4.12
N THR A 148 -0.44 -1.12 -5.31
CA THR A 148 -1.34 -1.85 -6.22
C THR A 148 -1.31 -3.33 -5.86
N LEU A 149 -2.09 -3.70 -4.83
CA LEU A 149 -2.49 -5.10 -4.67
C LEU A 149 -3.16 -5.57 -5.98
N PRO A 150 -2.75 -6.68 -6.58
CA PRO A 150 -3.43 -7.21 -7.75
C PRO A 150 -4.84 -7.64 -7.32
N VAL A 151 -5.83 -6.79 -7.60
CA VAL A 151 -7.22 -7.22 -7.67
C VAL A 151 -7.30 -8.19 -8.84
N HIS A 152 -7.34 -9.50 -8.55
CA HIS A 152 -7.67 -10.48 -9.57
C HIS A 152 -9.12 -10.18 -10.02
N PRO A 153 -9.36 -9.75 -11.26
CA PRO A 153 -10.73 -9.61 -11.75
C PRO A 153 -11.39 -11.00 -11.71
N PRO A 154 -12.70 -11.13 -11.39
CA PRO A 154 -13.36 -12.42 -11.48
C PRO A 154 -13.14 -12.98 -12.89
N ALA A 155 -12.68 -14.23 -12.97
CA ALA A 155 -12.38 -14.88 -14.24
C ALA A 155 -13.60 -14.77 -15.16
N PRO A 156 -13.42 -14.44 -16.46
CA PRO A 156 -14.54 -14.43 -17.39
C PRO A 156 -15.14 -15.84 -17.42
N THR A 157 -16.44 -15.93 -17.14
CA THR A 157 -17.22 -17.15 -17.35
C THR A 157 -17.04 -17.57 -18.80
N VAL A 158 -16.30 -18.66 -19.03
CA VAL A 158 -16.20 -19.29 -20.34
C VAL A 158 -17.61 -19.73 -20.72
N THR A 159 -18.28 -18.95 -21.56
CA THR A 159 -19.45 -19.42 -22.31
C THR A 159 -18.91 -20.37 -23.36
N THR A 160 -19.11 -21.66 -23.14
CA THR A 160 -18.84 -22.71 -24.12
C THR A 160 -19.57 -22.37 -25.42
N PRO A 161 -18.90 -22.28 -26.58
CA PRO A 161 -19.60 -22.12 -27.84
C PRO A 161 -20.35 -23.41 -28.18
N GLU A 162 -21.63 -23.23 -28.47
CA GLU A 162 -22.56 -24.17 -29.08
C GLU A 162 -21.99 -24.67 -30.41
N PHE A 163 -21.63 -25.95 -30.47
CA PHE A 163 -21.24 -26.61 -31.72
C PHE A 163 -22.50 -27.02 -32.46
N ASP A 164 -22.89 -26.22 -33.46
CA ASP A 164 -23.85 -26.60 -34.49
C ASP A 164 -23.06 -27.11 -35.70
N ASP A 165 -22.92 -28.43 -35.83
CA ASP A 165 -22.38 -29.06 -37.04
C ASP A 165 -23.39 -30.04 -37.63
N LEU A 166 -24.42 -29.44 -38.23
CA LEU A 166 -25.27 -30.06 -39.24
C LEU A 166 -24.49 -30.21 -40.55
N SER A 167 -23.79 -31.33 -40.76
CA SER A 167 -23.52 -31.86 -42.11
C SER A 167 -22.93 -33.28 -42.09
N MET A 168 -23.78 -34.28 -41.87
CA MET A 168 -23.59 -35.60 -42.48
C MET A 168 -24.93 -36.15 -42.94
N ASP A 169 -25.42 -35.62 -44.06
CA ASP A 169 -26.38 -36.34 -44.89
C ASP A 169 -26.02 -36.15 -46.37
N ARG A 170 -25.29 -37.14 -46.92
CA ARG A 170 -25.45 -37.51 -48.33
C ARG A 170 -25.06 -38.96 -48.57
N ALA A 171 -26.13 -39.73 -48.69
CA ALA A 171 -26.30 -41.07 -49.22
C ALA A 171 -25.51 -41.45 -50.50
N LEU A 172 -25.24 -42.77 -50.59
CA LEU A 172 -25.38 -43.75 -51.71
C LEU A 172 -24.18 -44.75 -51.65
N ASP A 173 -24.31 -46.07 -51.83
CA ASP A 173 -25.32 -46.90 -52.48
C ASP A 173 -25.11 -48.38 -52.05
N PRO A 174 -26.09 -49.29 -52.20
CA PRO A 174 -26.02 -50.69 -51.81
C PRO A 174 -25.70 -51.66 -52.95
N ALA A 175 -25.36 -52.90 -52.54
CA ALA A 175 -25.47 -54.17 -53.26
C ALA A 175 -24.33 -54.63 -54.20
N LYS A 176 -23.74 -55.77 -53.81
CA LYS A 176 -23.23 -56.94 -54.58
C LYS A 176 -21.90 -57.42 -53.98
N ASP A 177 -21.52 -58.68 -53.91
CA ASP A 177 -22.09 -60.02 -54.13
C ASP A 177 -20.93 -60.98 -53.72
N VAL A 178 -21.24 -62.21 -53.32
CA VAL A 178 -20.32 -63.38 -53.26
C VAL A 178 -19.17 -63.36 -52.22
N SER A 179 -19.22 -64.20 -51.18
CA SER A 179 -18.83 -65.63 -51.23
C SER A 179 -19.13 -66.36 -49.93
#